data_AF-W4HKC5-F1
#
_entry.id   AF-W4HKC5-F1
#
_cell.length_a   1.000
_cell.length_b   1.000
_cell.length_c   1.000
_cell.angle_alpha   90.00
_cell.angle_beta   90.00
_cell.angle_gamma   90.00
#
_symmetry.space_group_name_H-M   'P 1'
#
loop_
_entity.id
_entity.type
_entity.pdbx_description
1 polymer ?
#
loop_
_entity_poly.entity_id
_entity_poly.type
_entity_poly.pdbx_seq_one_letter_code
_entity_poly.pdbx_strand_id
1 'polypeptide(L)'
;MSLFGISLKSRRPKTAQTAKDRLQILLAHERGRGSDSPDYLQDLQRDIVQAVRKYVDIGLDDVDVRMDRSNDISSLEINVEIPSAAAKSAKKS
;
A
#
# COMPACT_ATOMS: atom_id res chain seq x y z
N MET A 1 -15.69 0.03 50.21
CA MET A 1 -15.71 -1.44 50.38
C MET A 1 -16.95 -2.01 49.71
N SER A 2 -16.74 -3.02 48.86
CA SER A 2 -17.64 -4.01 48.25
C SER A 2 -17.06 -4.30 46.86
N LEU A 3 -16.32 -5.38 46.60
CA LEU A 3 -16.58 -6.82 46.82
C LEU A 3 -17.67 -7.43 45.95
N PHE A 4 -17.64 -7.23 44.62
CA PHE A 4 -18.19 -8.22 43.68
C PHE A 4 -17.36 -8.28 42.40
N GLY A 5 -16.46 -9.27 42.36
CA GLY A 5 -15.78 -9.66 41.14
C GLY A 5 -16.77 -10.28 40.16
N ILE A 6 -16.79 -9.74 38.94
CA ILE A 6 -17.31 -10.47 37.78
C ILE A 6 -16.21 -10.46 36.74
N SER A 7 -15.44 -11.55 36.77
CA SER A 7 -14.42 -11.88 35.77
C SER A 7 -15.14 -12.28 34.49
N LEU A 8 -15.44 -11.31 33.62
CA LEU A 8 -15.68 -11.60 32.21
C LEU A 8 -14.37 -11.51 31.47
N LYS A 9 -13.61 -12.60 31.58
CA LYS A 9 -12.68 -13.06 30.56
C LYS A 9 -13.45 -13.22 29.24
N SER A 10 -13.73 -12.10 28.58
CA SER A 10 -13.98 -12.11 27.16
C SER A 10 -12.63 -12.43 26.53
N ARG A 11 -12.34 -13.73 26.39
CA ARG A 11 -11.61 -14.19 25.21
C ARG A 11 -12.49 -13.78 24.03
N ARG A 12 -12.41 -12.49 23.67
CA ARG A 12 -12.75 -12.08 22.31
C ARG A 12 -12.00 -13.09 21.44
N PRO A 13 -12.67 -13.71 20.46
CA PRO A 13 -11.96 -14.54 19.52
C PRO A 13 -10.75 -13.71 19.10
N LYS A 14 -9.55 -14.28 19.23
CA LYS A 14 -8.39 -13.72 18.53
C LYS A 14 -8.84 -13.82 17.08
N THR A 15 -9.48 -12.77 16.58
CA THR A 15 -9.66 -12.57 15.17
C THR A 15 -8.23 -12.66 14.70
N ALA A 16 -7.91 -13.75 14.01
CA ALA A 16 -6.71 -13.83 13.23
C ALA A 16 -6.91 -12.74 12.19
N GLN A 17 -6.62 -11.51 12.61
CA GLN A 17 -6.65 -10.32 11.81
C GLN A 17 -5.40 -10.45 10.96
N THR A 18 -5.40 -11.40 10.02
CA THR A 18 -4.52 -11.37 8.87
C THR A 18 -5.02 -10.26 7.96
N ALA A 19 -5.09 -9.04 8.50
CA ALA A 19 -5.18 -7.84 7.69
C ALA A 19 -3.84 -7.75 6.97
N LYS A 20 -3.88 -7.85 5.65
CA LYS A 20 -2.75 -7.50 4.82
C LYS A 20 -2.54 -6.00 4.98
N ASP A 21 -1.31 -5.58 5.19
CA ASP A 21 -0.99 -4.15 5.19
C ASP A 21 -1.07 -3.65 3.73
N ARG A 22 -1.43 -2.37 3.53
CA ARG A 22 -1.52 -1.76 2.20
C ARG A 22 -0.79 -0.43 2.20
N LEU A 23 0.04 -0.20 1.18
CA LEU A 23 0.70 1.07 0.94
C LEU A 23 0.05 1.75 -0.28
N GLN A 24 -0.39 3.00 -0.11
CA GLN A 24 -0.96 3.81 -1.17
C GLN A 24 -0.11 5.09 -1.34
N ILE A 25 0.26 5.39 -2.57
CA ILE A 25 1.04 6.57 -2.94
C ILE A 25 0.27 7.32 -4.01
N LEU A 26 0.00 8.60 -3.77
CA LEU A 26 -0.66 9.51 -4.70
C LEU A 26 0.30 10.65 -5.03
N LEU A 27 0.62 10.79 -6.32
CA LEU A 27 1.43 11.87 -6.85
C LEU A 27 0.56 12.68 -7.81
N ALA A 28 0.62 14.00 -7.67
CA ALA A 28 0.01 14.93 -8.61
C ALA A 28 1.05 15.96 -9.00
N HIS A 29 1.20 16.17 -10.30
CA HIS A 29 2.13 17.11 -10.88
C HIS A 29 1.38 18.09 -11.79
N GLU A 30 1.43 19.38 -11.45
CA GLU A 30 0.91 20.46 -12.27
C GLU A 30 1.97 20.91 -13.27
N ARG A 31 1.67 20.80 -14.57
CA ARG A 31 2.52 21.30 -15.63
C ARG A 31 2.35 22.82 -15.73
N GLY A 32 3.42 23.56 -15.55
CA GLY A 32 3.43 25.00 -15.79
C GLY A 32 3.12 25.31 -17.27
N ARG A 33 2.31 26.34 -17.53
CA ARG A 33 2.02 26.78 -18.90
C ARG A 33 3.33 27.13 -19.63
N GLY A 34 3.65 26.36 -20.67
CA GLY A 34 4.83 26.58 -21.52
C GLY A 34 6.04 25.69 -21.20
N SER A 35 5.96 24.76 -20.26
CA SER A 35 7.02 23.76 -20.09
C SER A 35 6.70 22.50 -20.91
N ASP A 36 7.60 22.18 -21.84
CA ASP A 36 7.78 20.84 -22.41
C ASP A 36 8.35 19.91 -21.32
N SER A 37 7.66 19.87 -20.16
CA SER A 37 8.13 19.15 -18.98
C SER A 37 8.28 17.68 -19.34
N PRO A 38 9.48 17.09 -19.13
CA PRO A 38 9.69 15.67 -19.33
C PRO A 38 8.64 14.87 -18.55
N ASP A 39 8.13 13.78 -19.12
CA ASP A 39 7.17 12.94 -18.42
C ASP A 39 7.88 12.04 -17.39
N TYR A 40 8.27 12.63 -16.27
CA TYR A 40 8.95 11.93 -15.18
C TYR A 40 8.01 11.06 -14.34
N LEU A 41 6.68 11.13 -14.53
CA LEU A 41 5.78 10.25 -13.78
C LEU A 41 6.01 8.78 -14.13
N GLN A 42 6.35 8.47 -15.39
CA GLN A 42 6.69 7.10 -15.77
C GLN A 42 8.00 6.62 -15.15
N ASP A 43 9.00 7.50 -15.05
CA ASP A 43 10.28 7.16 -14.42
C ASP A 43 10.10 7.01 -12.90
N LEU A 44 9.38 7.93 -12.26
CA LEU A 44 9.03 7.86 -10.84
C LEU A 44 8.22 6.61 -10.50
N GLN A 45 7.28 6.21 -11.36
CA GLN A 45 6.56 4.95 -11.20
C GLN A 45 7.53 3.78 -11.06
N ARG A 46 8.50 3.66 -11.98
CA ARG A 46 9.48 2.57 -11.98
C ARG A 46 10.35 2.61 -10.74
N ASP A 47 10.84 3.78 -10.38
CA ASP A 47 11.73 3.98 -9.23
C ASP A 47 11.02 3.69 -7.91
N ILE A 48 9.77 4.14 -7.75
CA ILE A 48 8.99 3.89 -6.55
C ILE A 48 8.70 2.39 -6.41
N VAL A 49 8.26 1.72 -7.49
CA VAL A 49 8.00 0.27 -7.43
C VAL A 49 9.27 -0.50 -7.08
N GLN A 50 10.42 -0.13 -7.65
CA GLN A 50 11.70 -0.74 -7.28
C GLN A 50 12.08 -0.47 -5.82
N ALA A 51 11.91 0.77 -5.35
CA ALA A 51 12.20 1.14 -3.98
C ALA A 51 11.33 0.36 -2.99
N VAL A 52 10.03 0.21 -3.26
CA VAL A 52 9.13 -0.58 -2.39
C VAL A 52 9.57 -2.05 -2.39
N ARG A 53 9.89 -2.64 -3.55
CA ARG A 53 10.38 -4.03 -3.66
C ARG A 53 11.66 -4.29 -2.86
N LYS A 54 12.50 -3.28 -2.65
CA LYS A 54 13.72 -3.41 -1.84
C LYS A 54 13.42 -3.66 -0.37
N TYR A 55 12.31 -3.14 0.15
CA TYR A 55 11.96 -3.21 1.57
C TYR A 55 10.79 -4.15 1.86
N VAL A 56 10.00 -4.46 0.84
CA VAL A 56 8.80 -5.28 0.94
C VAL A 56 8.83 -6.35 -0.14
N ASP A 57 8.69 -7.61 0.28
CA ASP A 57 8.64 -8.75 -0.63
C ASP A 57 7.25 -8.88 -1.27
N ILE A 58 7.08 -8.12 -2.36
CA ILE A 58 5.87 -8.00 -3.19
C ILE A 58 6.14 -8.50 -4.62
N GLY A 59 5.14 -9.14 -5.23
CA GLY A 59 5.15 -9.57 -6.63
C GLY A 59 4.85 -8.45 -7.63
N LEU A 60 4.63 -8.83 -8.90
CA LEU A 60 4.05 -7.94 -9.90
C LEU A 60 2.54 -7.77 -9.68
N ASP A 61 1.87 -8.84 -9.26
CA ASP A 61 0.41 -8.87 -9.08
C ASP A 61 -0.07 -8.14 -7.81
N ASP A 62 0.86 -7.82 -6.91
CA ASP A 62 0.59 -7.09 -5.67
C ASP A 62 0.60 -5.55 -5.86
N VAL A 63 0.88 -5.08 -7.07
CA VAL A 63 1.02 -3.65 -7.39
C VAL A 63 -0.02 -3.24 -8.45
N ASP A 64 -0.92 -2.33 -8.09
CA ASP A 64 -1.85 -1.66 -9.00
C ASP A 64 -1.39 -0.22 -9.22
N VAL A 65 -1.24 0.17 -10.48
CA VAL A 65 -0.78 1.50 -10.87
C VAL A 65 -1.84 2.14 -11.77
N ARG A 66 -2.25 3.36 -11.44
CA ARG A 66 -3.14 4.17 -12.26
C ARG A 66 -2.50 5.50 -12.54
N MET A 67 -2.59 5.93 -13.79
CA MET A 67 -2.06 7.22 -14.22
C MET A 67 -3.14 7.96 -14.98
N ASP A 68 -3.37 9.20 -14.61
CA ASP A 68 -4.28 10.09 -15.32
C ASP A 68 -3.50 11.32 -15.78
N ARG A 69 -3.77 11.75 -17.02
CA ARG A 69 -3.20 12.96 -17.59
C ARG A 69 -4.35 13.85 -18.03
N SER A 70 -4.65 14.86 -17.21
CA SER A 70 -5.52 15.97 -17.57
C SER A 70 -4.68 17.16 -18.05
N ASN A 71 -5.31 18.13 -18.73
CA ASN A 71 -4.64 19.20 -19.50
C ASN A 71 -3.46 19.87 -18.78
N ASP A 72 -3.63 20.22 -17.51
CA ASP A 72 -2.60 20.92 -16.73
C ASP A 72 -2.06 20.06 -15.56
N ILE A 73 -2.67 18.91 -15.29
CA ILE A 73 -2.35 18.07 -14.12
C ILE A 73 -2.19 16.62 -14.55
N SER A 74 -1.07 16.01 -14.17
CA SER A 74 -0.88 14.57 -14.27
C SER A 74 -0.86 13.96 -12.88
N SER A 75 -1.56 12.84 -12.70
CA SER A 75 -1.57 12.09 -11.45
C SER A 75 -1.10 10.65 -11.64
N LEU A 76 -0.46 10.13 -10.60
CA LEU A 76 0.01 8.75 -10.51
C LEU A 76 -0.41 8.20 -9.15
N GLU A 77 -1.22 7.15 -9.17
CA GLU A 77 -1.63 6.38 -8.02
C GLU A 77 -0.95 5.01 -8.05
N ILE A 78 -0.26 4.66 -6.97
CA ILE A 78 0.38 3.35 -6.80
C ILE A 78 -0.20 2.72 -5.53
N ASN A 79 -0.82 1.55 -5.70
CA ASN A 79 -1.40 0.75 -4.64
C ASN A 79 -0.63 -0.56 -4.52
N VAL A 80 -0.08 -0.83 -3.34
CA VAL A 80 0.70 -2.04 -3.05
C VAL A 80 0.07 -2.82 -1.92
N GLU A 81 -0.26 -4.09 -2.17
CA GLU A 81 -0.61 -5.04 -1.12
C GLU A 81 0.65 -5.64 -0.49
N ILE A 82 0.77 -5.51 0.82
CA ILE A 82 1.89 -6.03 1.58
C ILE A 82 1.47 -7.35 2.22
N PRO A 83 2.07 -8.49 1.81
CA PRO A 83 1.77 -9.77 2.43
C PRO A 83 2.31 -9.78 3.86
N SER A 84 1.44 -10.07 4.84
CA SER A 84 1.87 -10.31 6.22
C SER A 84 2.81 -11.51 6.26
N ALA A 85 3.91 -11.41 7.01
CA ALA A 85 4.88 -12.50 7.19
C ALA A 85 4.24 -13.80 7.71
N ALA A 86 3.11 -13.70 8.41
CA ALA A 86 2.34 -14.86 8.89
C ALA A 86 1.63 -15.63 7.77
N ALA A 87 1.32 -15.00 6.62
CA ALA A 87 0.57 -15.63 5.53
C ALA A 87 1.48 -16.48 4.60
N LYS A 88 2.80 -16.24 4.58
CA LYS A 88 3.74 -16.96 3.70
C LYS A 88 4.04 -18.39 4.16
N SER A 89 3.77 -18.77 5.41
CA SER A 89 3.99 -20.15 5.88
C SER A 89 2.86 -21.11 5.52
N ALA A 90 1.66 -20.62 5.18
CA ALA A 90 0.49 -21.46 4.92
C ALA A 90 0.41 -22.02 3.48
N LYS A 91 1.27 -21.57 2.54
CA LYS A 91 1.24 -21.96 1.13
C LYS A 91 2.38 -22.92 0.72
N LYS A 92 3.16 -23.43 1.69
CA LYS A 92 4.33 -24.30 1.44
C LYS A 92 4.21 -25.72 2.04
N SER A 93 3.00 -26.13 2.43
CA SER A 93 2.71 -27.50 2.91
C SER A 93 1.87 -28.26 1.90
#